data_AF-A0A916LDL2-F1
#
_entry.id   AF-A0A916LDL2-F1
#
_cell.length_a   1.000
_cell.length_b   1.000
_cell.length_c   1.000
_cell.angle_alpha   90.00
_cell.angle_beta   90.00
_cell.angle_gamma   90.00
#
_symmetry.space_group_name_H-M   'P 1'
#
loop_
_entity.id
_entity.type
_entity.pdbx_description
1 polymer ?
#
loop_
_entity_poly.entity_id
_entity_poly.type
_entity_poly.pdbx_seq_one_letter_code
_entity_poly.pdbx_strand_id
1 'polypeptide(L)'
;MVPQLLAFGATDVYAADRVRCHQTMEPLAAELNVTIHNEPTLTEESYANNPKRGRHRVLQIVEQVGTPVICTQGKVIPDLITWWCERDGVHPDKSRNRKGSTWVLSLSAGRLVTADHIGGAMP
;
A
#
# COMPACT_ATOMS: atom_id res chain seq x y z
N MET A 1 8.37 -8.84 -8.08
CA MET A 1 7.58 -8.22 -7.00
C MET A 1 7.73 -8.97 -5.68
N VAL A 2 7.44 -10.28 -5.59
CA VAL A 2 7.56 -11.04 -4.31
C VAL A 2 8.94 -10.92 -3.65
N PRO A 3 10.08 -11.21 -4.31
CA PRO A 3 11.39 -11.10 -3.65
C PRO A 3 11.70 -9.69 -3.14
N GLN A 4 11.22 -8.67 -3.86
CA GLN A 4 11.37 -7.27 -3.45
C GLN A 4 10.56 -6.97 -2.18
N LEU A 5 9.29 -7.40 -2.10
CA LEU A 5 8.45 -7.17 -0.93
C LEU A 5 8.98 -7.93 0.30
N LEU A 6 9.50 -9.15 0.11
CA LEU A 6 10.18 -9.91 1.16
C LEU A 6 11.47 -9.24 1.62
N ALA A 7 12.22 -8.60 0.73
CA ALA A 7 13.42 -7.84 1.10
C ALA A 7 13.11 -6.64 2.02
N PHE A 8 11.88 -6.09 1.96
CA PHE A 8 11.38 -5.10 2.90
C PHE A 8 10.73 -5.70 4.16
N GLY A 9 10.77 -7.03 4.32
CA GLY A 9 10.28 -7.72 5.50
C GLY A 9 8.76 -7.79 5.59
N ALA A 10 8.06 -7.92 4.45
CA ALA A 10 6.61 -8.09 4.40
C ALA A 10 6.12 -9.23 5.32
N THR A 11 5.07 -8.98 6.11
CA THR A 11 4.49 -9.96 7.04
C THR A 11 3.01 -10.22 6.80
N ASP A 12 2.27 -9.21 6.33
CA ASP A 12 0.81 -9.26 6.20
C ASP A 12 0.39 -8.71 4.84
N VAL A 13 -0.74 -9.22 4.33
CA VAL A 13 -1.17 -8.93 2.96
C VAL A 13 -2.61 -8.43 2.95
N TYR A 14 -2.80 -7.24 2.38
CA TYR A 14 -4.07 -6.55 2.27
C TYR A 14 -4.34 -6.20 0.81
N ALA A 15 -5.59 -6.31 0.37
CA ALA A 15 -5.98 -5.96 -0.99
C ALA A 15 -7.33 -5.26 -1.02
N ALA A 16 -7.44 -4.21 -1.85
CA ALA A 16 -8.72 -3.63 -2.19
C ALA A 16 -9.67 -4.71 -2.76
N ASP A 17 -10.97 -4.53 -2.56
CA ASP A 17 -12.03 -5.48 -2.95
C ASP A 17 -12.23 -5.58 -4.47
N ARG A 18 -11.19 -6.03 -5.17
CA ARG A 18 -11.10 -6.22 -6.61
C ARG A 18 -10.25 -7.45 -6.89
N VAL A 19 -10.77 -8.34 -7.75
CA VAL A 19 -10.10 -9.59 -8.14
C VAL A 19 -8.64 -9.37 -8.53
N ARG A 20 -8.35 -8.36 -9.36
CA ARG A 20 -6.97 -8.06 -9.79
C ARG A 20 -6.02 -7.68 -8.64
N CYS A 21 -6.53 -7.04 -7.57
CA CYS A 21 -5.70 -6.65 -6.43
C CYS A 21 -5.34 -7.88 -5.60
N HIS A 22 -6.33 -8.77 -5.37
CA HIS A 22 -6.11 -10.07 -4.74
C HIS A 22 -5.15 -10.95 -5.55
N GLN A 23 -5.40 -11.13 -6.84
CA GLN A 23 -4.53 -11.92 -7.75
C GLN A 23 -3.10 -11.42 -7.80
N THR A 24 -2.89 -10.11 -7.72
CA THR A 24 -1.53 -9.54 -7.68
C THR A 24 -0.78 -9.98 -6.41
N MET A 25 -1.51 -10.17 -5.31
CA MET A 25 -0.96 -10.50 -3.99
C MET A 25 -0.94 -12.00 -3.67
N GLU A 26 -1.68 -12.84 -4.38
CA GLU A 26 -1.72 -14.31 -4.21
C GLU A 26 -0.32 -14.94 -4.09
N PRO A 27 0.68 -14.59 -4.95
CA PRO A 27 2.02 -15.18 -4.82
C PRO A 27 2.73 -14.81 -3.52
N LEU A 28 2.56 -13.57 -3.02
CA LEU A 28 3.16 -13.15 -1.75
C LEU A 28 2.47 -13.82 -0.57
N ALA A 29 1.14 -13.90 -0.60
CA ALA A 29 0.36 -14.53 0.46
C ALA A 29 0.70 -16.03 0.60
N ALA A 30 0.89 -16.73 -0.53
CA ALA A 30 1.33 -18.12 -0.53
C ALA A 30 2.74 -18.29 0.06
N GLU A 31 3.69 -17.42 -0.32
CA GLU A 31 5.07 -17.46 0.18
C GLU A 31 5.17 -17.17 1.69
N LEU A 32 4.35 -16.25 2.19
CA LEU A 32 4.25 -15.93 3.63
C LEU A 32 3.37 -16.91 4.41
N ASN A 33 2.63 -17.79 3.72
CA ASN A 33 1.60 -18.66 4.30
C ASN A 33 0.54 -17.88 5.12
N VAL A 34 0.05 -16.78 4.57
CA VAL A 34 -0.97 -15.90 5.18
C VAL A 34 -2.19 -15.75 4.27
N THR A 35 -3.30 -15.26 4.82
CA THR A 35 -4.48 -14.90 4.04
C THR A 35 -4.38 -13.46 3.54
N ILE A 36 -5.10 -13.16 2.45
CA ILE A 36 -5.24 -11.78 1.96
C ILE A 36 -6.44 -11.15 2.66
N HIS A 37 -6.21 -10.09 3.43
CA HIS A 37 -7.26 -9.31 4.07
C HIS A 37 -7.95 -8.40 3.05
N ASN A 38 -9.28 -8.51 2.95
CA ASN A 38 -10.05 -7.71 2.01
C ASN A 38 -10.31 -6.30 2.55
N GLU A 39 -10.08 -5.27 1.73
CA GLU A 39 -10.19 -3.87 2.09
C GLU A 39 -11.18 -3.09 1.20
N PRO A 40 -12.51 -3.20 1.44
CA PRO A 40 -13.52 -2.54 0.63
C PRO A 40 -13.38 -1.02 0.57
N THR A 41 -12.88 -0.41 1.65
CA THR A 41 -12.68 1.04 1.76
C THR A 41 -11.55 1.57 0.87
N LEU A 42 -10.71 0.69 0.34
CA LEU A 42 -9.57 1.03 -0.52
C LEU A 42 -9.85 0.76 -2.00
N THR A 43 -11.12 0.57 -2.39
CA THR A 43 -11.53 0.58 -3.80
C THR A 43 -11.59 2.01 -4.32
N GLU A 44 -11.40 2.23 -5.64
CA GLU A 44 -11.49 3.58 -6.22
C GLU A 44 -12.83 4.25 -5.93
N GLU A 45 -13.92 3.50 -6.00
CA GLU A 45 -15.28 3.98 -5.83
C GLU A 45 -15.54 4.38 -4.37
N SER A 46 -15.15 3.52 -3.42
CA SER A 46 -15.32 3.82 -1.99
C SER A 46 -14.41 4.97 -1.55
N TYR A 47 -13.17 4.99 -2.06
CA TYR A 47 -12.21 6.03 -1.73
C TYR A 47 -12.62 7.38 -2.33
N ALA A 48 -13.11 7.42 -3.58
CA ALA A 48 -13.63 8.65 -4.18
C ALA A 48 -14.83 9.21 -3.40
N ASN A 49 -15.71 8.34 -2.90
CA ASN A 49 -16.86 8.76 -2.09
C ASN A 49 -16.44 9.28 -0.70
N ASN A 50 -15.47 8.64 -0.05
CA ASN A 50 -14.98 9.06 1.27
C ASN A 50 -13.48 8.77 1.47
N PRO A 51 -12.59 9.66 1.02
CA PRO A 51 -11.14 9.47 1.14
C PRO A 51 -10.69 9.35 2.59
N LYS A 52 -11.33 10.08 3.51
CA LYS A 52 -10.99 10.05 4.94
C LYS A 52 -11.13 8.65 5.54
N ARG A 53 -12.14 7.89 5.13
CA ARG A 53 -12.35 6.51 5.59
C ARG A 53 -11.23 5.58 5.12
N GLY A 54 -10.82 5.68 3.86
CA GLY A 54 -9.70 4.89 3.34
C GLY A 54 -8.37 5.25 4.00
N ARG A 55 -8.08 6.55 4.16
CA ARG A 55 -6.90 7.05 4.88
C ARG A 55 -6.83 6.54 6.31
N HIS A 56 -7.92 6.64 7.05
CA HIS A 56 -7.99 6.13 8.43
C HIS A 56 -7.79 4.62 8.48
N ARG A 57 -8.35 3.86 7.52
CA ARG A 57 -8.14 2.41 7.45
C ARG A 57 -6.67 2.06 7.23
N VAL A 58 -5.96 2.77 6.35
CA VAL A 58 -4.52 2.54 6.14
C VAL A 58 -3.72 2.79 7.41
N LEU A 59 -4.05 3.84 8.19
CA LEU A 59 -3.39 4.08 9.48
C LEU A 59 -3.62 2.93 10.46
N GLN A 60 -4.85 2.43 10.57
CA GLN A 60 -5.16 1.28 11.42
C GLN A 60 -4.40 0.02 11.02
N ILE A 61 -4.14 -0.18 9.72
CA ILE A 61 -3.36 -1.31 9.22
C ILE A 61 -1.89 -1.18 9.65
N VAL A 62 -1.27 0.00 9.49
CA VAL A 62 0.15 0.20 9.82
C VAL A 62 0.44 0.36 11.31
N GLU A 63 -0.59 0.54 12.15
CA GLU A 63 -0.48 0.50 13.61
C GLU A 63 -0.30 -0.93 14.15
N GLN A 64 -0.58 -1.95 13.33
CA GLN A 64 -0.37 -3.35 13.69
C GLN A 64 1.13 -3.71 13.64
N VAL A 65 1.52 -4.73 14.41
CA VAL A 65 2.89 -5.22 14.41
C VAL A 65 3.19 -5.90 13.08
N GLY A 66 4.26 -5.48 12.41
CA GLY A 66 4.74 -6.08 11.16
C GLY A 66 4.95 -5.06 10.05
N THR A 67 5.12 -5.56 8.83
CA THR A 67 5.26 -4.76 7.61
C THR A 67 4.13 -5.15 6.64
N PRO A 68 3.01 -4.43 6.66
CA PRO A 68 1.87 -4.76 5.81
C PRO A 68 2.11 -4.35 4.36
N VAL A 69 1.72 -5.22 3.43
CA VAL A 69 1.64 -4.91 2.00
C VAL A 69 0.18 -4.65 1.63
N ILE A 70 -0.10 -3.46 1.08
CA ILE A 70 -1.45 -3.06 0.67
C ILE A 70 -1.51 -2.91 -0.85
N CYS A 71 -2.25 -3.77 -1.54
CA CYS A 71 -2.52 -3.66 -2.97
C CYS A 71 -3.82 -2.91 -3.24
N THR A 72 -3.75 -1.78 -3.95
CA THR A 72 -4.92 -0.99 -4.34
C THR A 72 -4.75 -0.43 -5.77
N GLN A 73 -5.59 0.53 -6.15
CA GLN A 73 -5.80 0.99 -7.51
C GLN A 73 -5.16 2.36 -7.78
N GLY A 74 -4.94 2.65 -9.06
CA GLY A 74 -4.18 3.83 -9.50
C GLY A 74 -4.80 5.19 -9.15
N LYS A 75 -6.13 5.28 -8.92
CA LYS A 75 -6.75 6.54 -8.45
C LYS A 75 -6.80 6.68 -6.93
N VAL A 76 -6.39 5.65 -6.17
CA VAL A 76 -6.31 5.70 -4.70
C VAL A 76 -4.91 6.13 -4.26
N ILE A 77 -3.87 5.49 -4.82
CA ILE A 77 -2.48 5.63 -4.37
C ILE A 77 -1.98 7.10 -4.39
N PRO A 78 -2.15 7.89 -5.48
CA PRO A 78 -1.56 9.22 -5.55
C PRO A 78 -2.07 10.16 -4.45
N ASP A 79 -3.38 10.15 -4.21
CA ASP A 79 -3.99 10.96 -3.15
C ASP A 79 -3.55 10.50 -1.76
N LEU A 80 -3.54 9.19 -1.51
CA LEU A 80 -3.13 8.64 -0.22
C LEU A 80 -1.68 9.02 0.13
N ILE A 81 -0.75 8.86 -0.82
CA ILE A 81 0.67 9.18 -0.63
C ILE A 81 0.85 10.68 -0.40
N THR A 82 0.22 11.53 -1.25
CA THR A 82 0.29 12.99 -1.13
C THR A 82 -0.21 13.45 0.24
N TRP A 83 -1.41 13.00 0.63
CA TRP A 83 -2.01 13.36 1.91
C TRP A 83 -1.15 12.95 3.10
N TRP A 84 -0.59 11.74 3.09
CA TRP A 84 0.21 11.26 4.21
C TRP A 84 1.54 12.01 4.31
N CYS A 85 2.18 12.25 3.17
CA CYS A 85 3.40 13.06 3.09
C CYS A 85 3.16 14.49 3.62
N GLU A 86 2.08 15.15 3.21
CA GLU A 86 1.70 16.48 3.71
C GLU A 86 1.44 16.48 5.23
N ARG A 87 0.73 15.46 5.73
CA ARG A 87 0.41 15.32 7.15
C ARG A 87 1.66 15.24 8.03
N ASP A 88 2.67 14.50 7.58
CA ASP A 88 3.87 14.21 8.38
C ASP A 88 5.10 15.05 7.95
N GLY A 89 4.96 15.93 6.96
CA GLY A 89 6.02 16.84 6.49
C GLY A 89 7.11 16.15 5.66
N VAL A 90 6.79 15.05 5.00
CA VAL A 90 7.71 14.25 4.17
C VAL A 90 7.60 14.67 2.71
N HIS A 91 8.72 14.71 1.99
CA HIS A 91 8.72 14.90 0.54
C HIS A 91 8.73 13.54 -0.16
N PRO A 92 7.70 13.19 -0.94
CA PRO A 92 7.67 11.92 -1.63
C PRO A 92 8.61 11.92 -2.84
N ASP A 93 9.13 10.73 -3.17
CA ASP A 93 9.82 10.50 -4.42
C ASP A 93 8.98 10.82 -5.66
N LYS A 94 9.64 11.07 -6.79
CA LYS A 94 8.94 11.20 -8.08
C LYS A 94 8.42 9.83 -8.52
N SER A 95 7.11 9.74 -8.73
CA SER A 95 6.46 8.53 -9.23
C SER A 95 5.80 8.74 -10.59
N ARG A 96 5.82 7.70 -11.43
CA ARG A 96 4.98 7.61 -12.65
C ARG A 96 3.67 6.85 -12.41
N ASN A 97 3.39 6.41 -11.18
CA ASN A 97 2.22 5.62 -10.78
C ASN A 97 1.89 4.47 -11.74
N ARG A 98 2.94 3.76 -12.21
CA ARG A 98 2.79 2.64 -13.15
C ARG A 98 2.16 1.45 -12.43
N LYS A 99 1.42 0.63 -13.19
CA LYS A 99 0.90 -0.65 -12.69
C LYS A 99 2.05 -1.52 -12.20
N GLY A 100 1.87 -2.19 -11.07
CA GLY A 100 2.90 -3.05 -10.46
C GLY A 100 4.05 -2.29 -9.81
N SER A 101 4.02 -0.96 -9.75
CA SER A 101 4.97 -0.18 -8.94
C SER A 101 4.64 -0.29 -7.46
N THR A 102 5.62 0.02 -6.61
CA THR A 102 5.50 -0.06 -5.15
C THR A 102 5.90 1.27 -4.52
N TRP A 103 5.19 1.68 -3.48
CA TRP A 103 5.63 2.71 -2.55
C TRP A 103 6.08 2.04 -1.26
N VAL A 104 7.29 2.38 -0.81
CA VAL A 104 7.79 1.96 0.50
C VAL A 104 7.64 3.14 1.44
N LEU A 105 6.85 2.96 2.50
CA LEU A 105 6.59 3.98 3.50
C LEU A 105 7.30 3.58 4.79
N SER A 106 8.32 4.34 5.18
CA SER A 106 9.05 4.08 6.42
C SER A 106 8.43 4.89 7.56
N LEU A 107 8.13 4.21 8.67
CA LEU A 107 7.53 4.83 9.85
C LEU A 107 8.48 4.75 11.05
N SER A 108 8.51 5.80 11.86
CA SER A 108 9.17 5.85 13.17
C SER A 108 8.21 6.40 14.20
N ALA A 109 7.96 5.64 15.28
CA ALA A 109 6.99 5.97 16.32
C ALA A 109 5.61 6.40 15.75
N GLY A 110 5.12 5.68 14.73
CA GLY A 110 3.83 5.93 14.08
C GLY A 110 3.80 7.12 13.10
N ARG A 111 4.93 7.81 12.90
CA ARG A 111 5.05 8.92 11.95
C ARG A 111 5.77 8.49 10.69
N LEU A 112 5.28 8.92 9.52
CA LEU A 112 5.98 8.74 8.26
C LEU A 112 7.27 9.55 8.27
N VAL A 113 8.38 8.93 7.84
CA VAL A 113 9.69 9.59 7.73
C VAL A 113 10.23 9.59 6.30
N THR A 114 9.92 8.55 5.50
CA THR A 114 10.25 8.49 4.07
C THR A 114 9.10 7.89 3.27
N ALA A 115 9.02 8.27 1.99
CA ALA A 115 8.09 7.72 1.03
C ALA A 115 8.82 7.52 -0.31
N ASP A 116 9.27 6.29 -0.54
CA ASP A 116 10.19 5.93 -1.62
C ASP A 116 9.42 5.20 -2.73
N HIS A 117 9.62 5.60 -4.00
CA HIS A 117 8.93 4.98 -5.14
C HIS A 117 9.83 3.97 -5.85
N ILE A 118 9.39 2.72 -5.90
CA ILE A 118 10.07 1.66 -6.63
C ILE A 118 9.26 1.36 -7.89
N GLY A 119 9.91 1.54 -9.04
CA GLY A 119 9.34 1.19 -10.35
C GLY A 119 8.88 -0.26 -10.40
N GLY A 120 7.84 -0.53 -11.18
CA GLY A 120 7.39 -1.91 -11.37
C GLY A 120 8.47 -2.74 -12.06
N ALA A 121 8.54 -4.04 -11.71
CA ALA A 121 9.44 -5.00 -12.35
C ALA A 121 9.04 -5.35 -13.81
N MET A 122 8.03 -4.68 -14.37
CA MET A 122 7.62 -4.82 -15.76
C MET A 122 8.05 -3.58 -16.58
N PRO A 123 8.54 -3.77 -17.82
CA PRO A 123 8.94 -2.69 -18.74
C PRO A 123 7.90 -1.56 -18.89
#